data_AF-A0A8S3JQW5-F1
#
_entry.id   AF-A0A8S3JQW5-F1
#
_cell.length_a   1.000
_cell.length_b   1.000
_cell.length_c   1.000
_cell.angle_alpha   90.00
_cell.angle_beta   90.00
_cell.angle_gamma   90.00
#
_symmetry.space_group_name_H-M   'P 1'
#
loop_
_entity.id
_entity.type
_entity.pdbx_description
1 polymer ?
#
loop_
_entity_poly.entity_id
_entity_poly.type
_entity_poly.pdbx_seq_one_letter_code
_entity_poly.pdbx_strand_id
1 'polypeptide(L)'
;MTSGNDIKFDFYETLSSAEEHVLRLKHKIKSSSNFQIICRGYYRDENKNPLDLLKFLNANELSHVPVVVFTKDKNGLISHLEKQAPSMDIRDWDHRLFITSSSQELITKVKEKKHH
;
A
#
# COMPACT_ATOMS: atom_id res chain seq x y z
N MET A 1 -29.97 4.13 -15.48
CA MET A 1 -29.60 3.55 -14.16
C MET A 1 -28.12 3.19 -14.21
N THR A 2 -27.26 4.10 -13.76
CA THR A 2 -25.82 3.84 -13.61
C THR A 2 -25.54 3.69 -12.14
N SER A 3 -25.40 2.45 -11.67
CA SER A 3 -24.95 2.10 -10.33
C SER A 3 -23.52 2.62 -10.13
N GLY A 4 -23.41 3.80 -9.53
CA GLY A 4 -22.14 4.36 -9.09
C GLY A 4 -21.57 3.48 -7.98
N ASN A 5 -20.56 2.68 -8.28
CA ASN A 5 -19.73 2.07 -7.25
C ASN A 5 -18.89 3.20 -6.62
N ASP A 6 -19.42 3.77 -5.54
CA ASP A 6 -18.77 4.80 -4.75
C ASP A 6 -17.44 4.28 -4.21
N ILE A 7 -16.34 4.86 -4.68
CA ILE A 7 -15.02 4.61 -4.09
C ILE A 7 -15.01 5.35 -2.75
N LYS A 8 -14.82 4.62 -1.67
CA LYS A 8 -14.61 5.19 -0.34
C LYS A 8 -13.12 5.39 -0.12
N PHE A 9 -12.75 6.60 0.27
CA PHE A 9 -11.39 6.95 0.65
C PHE A 9 -11.39 7.31 2.12
N ASP A 10 -10.59 6.59 2.90
CA ASP A 10 -10.33 6.91 4.28
C ASP A 10 -8.87 7.37 4.41
N PHE A 11 -8.68 8.55 5.00
CA PHE A 11 -7.37 9.18 5.13
C PHE A 11 -6.85 9.04 6.56
N TYR A 12 -5.58 8.65 6.68
CA TYR A 12 -4.91 8.44 7.97
C TYR A 12 -3.58 9.19 7.96
N GLU A 13 -3.34 9.98 9.00
CA GLU A 13 -2.12 10.79 9.11
C GLU A 13 -0.92 9.97 9.60
N THR A 14 -1.19 8.91 10.39
CA THR A 14 -0.15 8.07 11.01
C THR A 14 -0.31 6.61 10.59
N LEU A 15 0.81 5.88 10.57
CA LEU A 15 0.79 4.43 10.30
C LEU A 15 -0.07 3.69 11.33
N SER A 16 0.06 4.00 12.62
CA SER A 16 -0.71 3.34 13.67
C SER A 16 -2.22 3.51 13.52
N SER A 17 -2.70 4.70 13.16
CA SER A 17 -4.15 4.91 12.94
C SER A 17 -4.68 4.15 11.72
N ALA A 18 -3.86 4.01 10.67
CA ALA A 18 -4.18 3.17 9.52
C ALA A 18 -4.20 1.69 9.90
N GLU A 19 -3.21 1.20 10.67
CA GLU A 19 -3.13 -0.18 11.14
C GLU A 19 -4.35 -0.56 11.98
N GLU A 20 -4.73 0.28 12.95
CA GLU A 20 -5.93 0.09 13.76
C GLU A 20 -7.20 -0.02 12.90
N HIS A 21 -7.31 0.80 11.87
CA HIS A 21 -8.43 0.72 10.95
C HIS A 21 -8.44 -0.59 10.14
N VAL A 22 -7.29 -0.99 9.60
CA VAL A 22 -7.14 -2.26 8.88
C VAL A 22 -7.48 -3.44 9.78
N LEU A 23 -7.04 -3.44 11.04
CA LEU A 23 -7.37 -4.48 12.01
C LEU A 23 -8.89 -4.55 12.29
N ARG A 24 -9.55 -3.40 12.48
CA ARG A 24 -11.01 -3.35 12.66
C ARG A 24 -11.78 -3.94 11.48
N LEU A 25 -11.25 -3.79 10.26
CA LEU A 25 -11.88 -4.29 9.04
C LEU A 25 -11.29 -5.62 8.53
N LYS A 26 -10.37 -6.25 9.27
CA LYS A 26 -9.56 -7.39 8.82
C LYS A 26 -10.38 -8.50 8.15
N HIS A 27 -11.48 -8.91 8.78
CA HIS A 27 -12.36 -9.96 8.23
C HIS A 27 -12.98 -9.56 6.88
N LYS A 28 -13.43 -8.31 6.77
CA LYS A 28 -14.02 -7.76 5.55
C LYS A 28 -12.99 -7.62 4.43
N ILE A 29 -11.76 -7.23 4.79
CA ILE A 29 -10.64 -7.13 3.83
C ILE A 29 -10.30 -8.52 3.30
N LYS A 30 -10.15 -9.53 4.17
CA LYS A 30 -9.87 -10.91 3.74
C LYS A 30 -10.92 -11.47 2.78
N SER A 31 -12.18 -11.09 2.93
CA SER A 31 -13.26 -11.51 2.04
C SER A 31 -13.44 -10.63 0.80
N SER A 32 -12.59 -9.62 0.58
CA SER A 32 -12.76 -8.60 -0.46
C SER A 32 -11.50 -8.47 -1.34
N SER A 33 -11.69 -8.53 -2.66
CA SER A 33 -10.64 -8.24 -3.64
C SER A 33 -10.41 -6.75 -3.90
N ASN A 34 -11.29 -5.89 -3.35
CA ASN A 34 -11.44 -4.49 -3.73
C ASN A 34 -10.79 -3.51 -2.75
N PHE A 35 -10.08 -4.02 -1.74
CA PHE A 35 -9.35 -3.19 -0.79
C PHE A 35 -7.92 -2.94 -1.30
N GLN A 36 -7.45 -1.69 -1.17
CA GLN A 36 -6.10 -1.30 -1.53
C GLN A 36 -5.60 -0.23 -0.56
N ILE A 37 -4.30 -0.19 -0.34
CA ILE A 37 -3.66 0.83 0.50
C ILE A 37 -2.82 1.73 -0.41
N ILE A 38 -2.99 3.03 -0.24
CA ILE A 38 -2.18 4.04 -0.94
C ILE A 38 -1.42 4.82 0.12
N CYS A 39 -0.10 4.77 0.06
CA CYS A 39 0.78 5.51 0.95
C CYS A 39 1.46 6.64 0.17
N ARG A 40 1.48 7.83 0.75
CA ARG A 40 2.35 8.89 0.26
C ARG A 40 3.79 8.54 0.63
N GLY A 41 4.64 8.67 -0.36
CA GLY A 41 6.02 8.22 -0.37
C GLY A 41 6.88 8.85 0.71
N TYR A 42 7.78 8.00 1.18
CA TYR A 42 8.91 8.22 2.07
C TYR A 42 9.79 9.41 1.64
N TYR A 43 10.12 10.27 2.60
CA TYR A 43 11.33 11.07 2.60
C TYR A 43 12.34 10.41 3.56
N ARG A 44 13.65 10.51 3.31
CA ARG A 44 14.69 9.81 4.09
C ARG A 44 14.60 10.03 5.60
N ASP A 45 14.02 11.16 6.01
CA ASP A 45 13.91 11.57 7.41
C ASP A 45 12.51 11.28 8.01
N GLU A 46 11.61 10.65 7.25
CA GLU A 46 10.27 10.27 7.74
C GLU A 46 10.25 8.81 8.20
N ASN A 47 9.68 8.56 9.38
CA ASN A 47 9.46 7.21 9.92
C ASN A 47 8.25 6.51 9.23
N LYS A 48 8.32 6.35 7.91
CA LYS A 48 7.24 5.82 7.06
C LYS A 48 7.76 4.83 6.02
N ASN A 49 8.38 3.76 6.49
CA ASN A 49 8.95 2.73 5.64
C ASN A 49 7.85 1.77 5.11
N PRO A 50 7.69 1.64 3.78
CA PRO A 50 6.72 0.71 3.20
C PRO A 50 6.91 -0.76 3.60
N LEU A 51 8.13 -1.17 3.96
CA LEU A 51 8.39 -2.55 4.41
C LEU A 51 7.75 -2.85 5.76
N ASP A 52 7.64 -1.86 6.66
CA ASP A 52 6.95 -2.04 7.94
C ASP A 52 5.45 -2.32 7.72
N LEU A 53 4.84 -1.65 6.74
CA LEU A 53 3.47 -1.93 6.32
C LEU A 53 3.34 -3.35 5.75
N LEU A 54 4.26 -3.79 4.88
CA LEU A 54 4.23 -5.16 4.36
C LEU A 54 4.37 -6.20 5.47
N LYS A 55 5.22 -5.94 6.46
CA LYS A 55 5.39 -6.77 7.66
C LYS A 55 4.10 -6.87 8.45
N PHE A 56 3.44 -5.73 8.69
CA PHE A 56 2.14 -5.67 9.37
C PHE A 56 1.08 -6.48 8.61
N LEU A 57 1.01 -6.33 7.28
CA LEU A 57 0.06 -7.09 6.46
C LEU A 57 0.34 -8.59 6.50
N ASN A 58 1.62 -9.00 6.45
CA ASN A 58 2.01 -10.40 6.55
C ASN A 58 1.62 -11.01 7.89
N ALA A 59 1.93 -10.32 9.00
CA ALA A 59 1.57 -10.76 10.34
C ALA A 59 0.04 -10.90 10.54
N ASN A 60 -0.75 -10.25 9.68
CA ASN A 60 -2.19 -10.28 9.72
C ASN A 60 -2.84 -11.11 8.59
N GLU A 61 -2.06 -11.88 7.83
CA GLU A 61 -2.56 -12.70 6.71
C GLU A 61 -3.30 -11.86 5.65
N LEU A 62 -2.80 -10.63 5.42
CA LEU A 62 -3.29 -9.66 4.45
C LEU A 62 -2.27 -9.44 3.33
N SER A 63 -1.42 -10.43 3.04
CA SER A 63 -0.36 -10.32 2.03
C SER A 63 -0.88 -10.06 0.61
N HIS A 64 -2.13 -10.41 0.34
CA HIS A 64 -2.84 -10.17 -0.92
C HIS A 64 -3.27 -8.71 -1.14
N VAL A 65 -3.21 -7.86 -0.11
CA VAL A 65 -3.63 -6.45 -0.21
C VAL A 65 -2.58 -5.69 -1.04
N PRO A 66 -2.97 -5.10 -2.19
CA PRO A 66 -2.06 -4.29 -2.99
C PRO A 66 -1.72 -2.99 -2.25
N VAL A 67 -0.44 -2.60 -2.31
CA VAL A 67 0.06 -1.36 -1.74
C VAL A 67 0.66 -0.49 -2.84
N VAL A 68 0.13 0.72 -2.98
CA VAL A 68 0.66 1.74 -3.90
C VAL A 68 1.46 2.75 -3.09
N VAL A 69 2.70 3.02 -3.50
CA VAL A 69 3.55 4.05 -2.87
C VAL A 69 3.76 5.19 -3.86
N PHE A 70 3.21 6.36 -3.54
CA PHE A 70 3.30 7.56 -4.38
C PHE A 70 4.42 8.49 -3.88
N THR A 71 5.60 8.44 -4.50
CA THR A 71 6.80 9.18 -4.04
C THR A 71 7.37 10.09 -5.13
N LYS A 72 7.98 11.22 -4.75
CA LYS A 72 8.76 12.04 -5.69
C LYS A 72 10.12 11.43 -6.03
N ASP A 73 10.72 10.69 -5.09
CA ASP A 73 12.03 10.03 -5.26
C ASP A 73 11.86 8.51 -5.40
N LYS A 74 11.36 8.08 -6.56
CA LYS A 74 11.10 6.66 -6.84
C LYS A 74 12.38 5.82 -6.74
N ASN A 75 13.46 6.27 -7.35
CA ASN A 75 14.71 5.51 -7.42
C ASN A 75 15.42 5.47 -6.06
N GLY A 76 15.43 6.57 -5.31
CA GLY A 76 15.99 6.59 -3.96
C GLY A 76 15.21 5.68 -3.01
N LEU A 77 13.88 5.63 -3.12
CA LEU A 77 13.07 4.68 -2.37
C LEU A 77 13.38 3.23 -2.76
N ILE A 78 13.39 2.90 -4.06
CA ILE A 78 13.72 1.53 -4.53
C ILE A 78 15.07 1.08 -3.98
N SER A 79 16.12 1.91 -4.11
CA SER A 79 17.45 1.56 -3.60
C SER A 79 17.49 1.40 -2.08
N HIS A 80 16.67 2.16 -1.34
CA HIS A 80 16.53 1.98 0.10
C HIS A 80 15.87 0.64 0.46
N LEU A 81 14.78 0.30 -0.23
CA LEU A 81 14.03 -0.94 -0.02
C LEU A 81 14.88 -2.17 -0.36
N GLU A 82 15.62 -2.14 -1.48
CA GLU A 82 16.54 -3.22 -1.88
C GLU A 82 17.57 -3.54 -0.80
N LYS A 83 18.08 -2.53 -0.09
CA LYS A 83 19.07 -2.70 0.98
C LYS A 83 18.47 -3.23 2.26
N GLN A 84 17.24 -2.85 2.58
CA GLN A 84 16.62 -3.13 3.87
C GLN A 84 15.77 -4.41 3.86
N ALA A 85 15.10 -4.73 2.74
CA ALA A 85 14.24 -5.89 2.60
C ALA A 85 14.89 -7.22 3.04
N PRO A 86 16.18 -7.51 2.75
CA PRO A 86 16.82 -8.75 3.20
C PRO A 86 16.90 -8.90 4.71
N SER A 87 17.14 -7.81 5.45
CA SER A 87 17.23 -7.86 6.92
C SER A 87 15.88 -7.99 7.61
N MET A 88 14.79 -7.66 6.89
CA MET A 88 13.42 -7.79 7.37
C MET A 88 12.73 -9.09 6.91
N ASP A 89 13.41 -9.89 6.08
CA ASP A 89 12.88 -11.10 5.44
C ASP A 89 11.63 -10.85 4.57
N ILE A 90 11.59 -9.71 3.88
CA ILE A 90 10.48 -9.33 2.97
C ILE A 90 11.03 -9.29 1.55
N ARG A 91 11.40 -10.45 1.02
CA ARG A 91 12.11 -10.55 -0.27
C ARG A 91 11.21 -10.33 -1.49
N ASP A 92 9.89 -10.46 -1.32
CA ASP A 92 8.87 -10.32 -2.35
C ASP A 92 8.28 -8.91 -2.44
N TRP A 93 8.95 -7.91 -1.84
CA TRP A 93 8.43 -6.54 -1.72
C TRP A 93 8.19 -5.90 -3.08
N ASP A 94 9.02 -6.18 -4.08
CA ASP A 94 8.98 -5.62 -5.43
C ASP A 94 7.76 -6.09 -6.24
N HIS A 95 7.28 -7.30 -5.95
CA HIS A 95 6.04 -7.84 -6.48
C HIS A 95 4.79 -7.28 -5.78
N ARG A 96 4.94 -6.77 -4.55
CA ARG A 96 3.83 -6.35 -3.69
C ARG A 96 3.61 -4.84 -3.65
N LEU A 97 4.67 -4.05 -3.86
CA LEU A 97 4.62 -2.61 -3.92
C LEU A 97 4.53 -2.12 -5.36
N PHE A 98 3.52 -1.31 -5.65
CA PHE A 98 3.50 -0.50 -6.85
C PHE A 98 4.03 0.91 -6.52
N ILE A 99 5.28 1.19 -6.90
CA ILE A 99 5.93 2.48 -6.62
C ILE A 99 5.85 3.39 -7.84
N THR A 100 5.27 4.57 -7.68
CA THR A 100 5.15 5.54 -8.76
C THR A 100 5.38 6.97 -8.28
N SER A 101 5.91 7.81 -9.17
CA SER A 101 5.98 9.27 -9.02
C SER A 101 4.96 9.99 -9.91
N SER A 102 4.18 9.24 -10.69
CA SER A 102 3.23 9.75 -11.67
C SER A 102 1.82 9.67 -11.12
N SER A 103 1.16 10.83 -11.00
CA SER A 103 -0.25 10.88 -10.60
C SER A 103 -1.15 10.15 -11.59
N GLN A 104 -0.77 10.12 -12.87
CA GLN A 104 -1.52 9.39 -13.90
C GLN A 104 -1.44 7.89 -13.69
N GLU A 105 -0.25 7.34 -13.40
CA GLU A 105 -0.07 5.92 -13.09
C GLU A 105 -0.82 5.52 -11.83
N LEU A 106 -0.79 6.37 -10.79
CA LEU A 106 -1.57 6.17 -9.57
C LEU A 106 -3.07 6.06 -9.89
N ILE A 107 -3.62 7.01 -10.66
CA ILE A 107 -5.03 7.02 -11.05
C ILE A 107 -5.40 5.77 -11.85
N THR A 108 -4.55 5.39 -12.82
CA THR A 108 -4.75 4.16 -13.59
C THR A 108 -4.77 2.94 -12.67
N LYS A 109 -3.81 2.83 -11.75
CA LYS A 109 -3.71 1.67 -10.84
C LYS A 109 -4.92 1.54 -9.93
N VAL A 110 -5.39 2.66 -9.38
CA VAL A 110 -6.59 2.74 -8.54
C VAL A 110 -7.85 2.29 -9.30
N LYS A 111 -7.89 2.50 -10.63
CA LYS A 111 -9.02 2.15 -11.49
C LYS A 111 -8.96 0.72 -12.05
N GLU A 112 -7.78 0.13 -12.24
CA GLU A 112 -7.61 -1.25 -12.77
C GLU A 112 -8.40 -2.30 -11.97
N LYS A 113 -8.50 -2.13 -10.64
CA LYS A 113 -9.23 -3.03 -9.74
C LYS A 113 -10.76 -2.95 -9.88
N LYS A 114 -11.32 -2.09 -10.74
CA LYS A 114 -12.78 -2.00 -10.99
C LYS A 114 -13.33 -3.08 -11.93
N HIS A 115 -12.48 -3.82 -12.63
CA HIS A 115 -12.88 -4.66 -13.77
C HIS A 115 -12.79 -6.18 -13.55
N HIS A 116 -12.66 -6.64 -12.30
CA HIS A 116 -12.76 -8.06 -11.95
C HIS A 116 -13.86 -8.31 -10.92
#